data_AF-A0A852M983-F1
#
_entry.id   AF-A0A852M983-F1
#
_cell.length_a   1.000
_cell.length_b   1.000
_cell.length_c   1.000
_cell.angle_alpha   90.00
_cell.angle_beta   90.00
_cell.angle_gamma   90.00
#
_symmetry.space_group_name_H-M   'P 1'
#
loop_
_entity.id
_entity.type
_entity.pdbx_description
1 polymer ?
#
loop_
_entity_poly.entity_id
_entity_poly.type
_entity_poly.pdbx_seq_one_letter_code
_entity_poly.pdbx_strand_id
1 'polypeptide(L)' 'TERYFKQLSNDLEAYSKHAGRKTVEMADMEVLLRRQGLVTDKMPMHVLIERNLPLEYRKLLIPIAESGNKVIPRK' A
#
# COMPACT_ATOMS: atom_id res chain seq x y z
N THR A 1 -21.17 3.40 2.31
CA THR A 1 -20.24 2.46 1.65
C THR A 1 -20.19 2.64 0.14
N GLU A 2 -21.32 2.72 -0.56
CA GLU A 2 -21.35 2.93 -2.02
C GLU A 2 -20.63 4.20 -2.48
N ARG A 3 -20.91 5.36 -1.85
CA ARG A 3 -20.23 6.63 -2.15
C ARG A 3 -18.71 6.54 -2.00
N TYR A 4 -18.24 5.81 -0.97
CA TYR A 4 -16.82 5.61 -0.73
C TYR A 4 -16.18 4.81 -1.87
N PHE A 5 -16.77 3.69 -2.25
CA PHE A 5 -16.25 2.88 -3.36
C PHE A 5 -16.31 3.60 -4.70
N LYS A 6 -17.36 4.38 -4.97
CA LYS A 6 -17.44 5.20 -6.18
C LYS A 6 -16.30 6.21 -6.27
N GLN A 7 -16.01 6.91 -5.17
CA GLN A 7 -14.90 7.86 -5.14
C GLN A 7 -13.55 7.15 -5.30
N LEU A 8 -13.34 6.05 -4.55
CA LEU A 8 -12.12 5.25 -4.61
C LEU A 8 -11.85 4.70 -6.02
N SER A 9 -12.87 4.19 -6.71
CA SER A 9 -12.73 3.72 -8.09
C SER A 9 -12.31 4.83 -9.05
N ASN A 10 -12.91 6.02 -8.94
CA ASN A 10 -12.55 7.17 -9.78
C ASN A 10 -11.09 7.62 -9.55
N ASP A 11 -10.65 7.65 -8.27
CA ASP A 11 -9.29 8.04 -7.93
C ASP A 11 -8.25 7.04 -8.48
N LEU A 12 -8.51 5.73 -8.34
CA LEU A 12 -7.62 4.68 -8.86
C LEU A 12 -7.57 4.65 -10.39
N GLU A 13 -8.69 4.90 -11.07
CA GLU A 13 -8.71 5.06 -12.52
C GLU A 13 -7.84 6.25 -12.97
N ALA A 14 -7.91 7.38 -12.25
CA ALA A 14 -7.09 8.53 -12.55
C ALA A 14 -5.59 8.25 -12.37
N TYR A 15 -5.18 7.55 -11.30
CA TYR A 15 -3.77 7.23 -11.04
C TYR A 15 -3.20 6.24 -12.05
N SER A 16 -3.92 5.15 -12.32
CA SER A 16 -3.50 4.16 -13.34
C SER A 16 -3.41 4.79 -14.73
N LYS A 17 -4.40 5.61 -15.15
CA LYS A 17 -4.35 6.35 -16.41
C LYS A 17 -3.21 7.36 -16.47
N HIS A 18 -2.94 8.08 -15.38
CA HIS A 18 -1.81 9.01 -15.30
C HIS A 18 -0.47 8.31 -15.53
N ALA A 19 -0.34 7.08 -15.04
CA ALA A 19 0.82 6.22 -15.28
C ALA A 19 0.80 5.47 -16.63
N GLY A 20 -0.18 5.74 -17.51
CA GLY A 20 -0.33 5.08 -18.81
C GLY A 20 -0.74 3.61 -18.73
N ARG A 21 -1.21 3.14 -17.57
CA ARG A 21 -1.62 1.75 -17.32
C ARG A 21 -3.13 1.59 -17.43
N LYS A 22 -3.56 0.35 -17.67
CA LYS A 22 -4.96 -0.09 -17.58
C LYS A 22 -5.23 -0.95 -16.34
N THR A 23 -4.19 -1.33 -15.61
CA THR A 23 -4.23 -2.09 -14.37
C THR A 23 -3.95 -1.16 -13.19
N VAL A 24 -4.63 -1.39 -12.07
CA VAL A 24 -4.33 -0.75 -10.79
C VAL A 24 -3.18 -1.52 -10.15
N GLU A 25 -2.14 -0.81 -9.77
CA GLU A 25 -0.94 -1.35 -9.12
C GLU A 25 -0.88 -0.94 -7.65
N MET A 26 -0.03 -1.61 -6.86
CA MET A 26 0.16 -1.28 -5.43
C MET A 26 0.56 0.18 -5.20
N ALA A 27 1.32 0.77 -6.13
CA ALA A 27 1.69 2.18 -6.07
C ALA A 27 0.47 3.13 -6.14
N ASP A 28 -0.57 2.77 -6.90
CA ASP A 28 -1.79 3.59 -6.99
C ASP A 28 -2.55 3.57 -5.65
N MET A 29 -2.57 2.40 -4.99
CA MET A 29 -3.13 2.26 -3.64
C MET A 29 -2.33 3.05 -2.60
N GLU A 30 -1.00 3.02 -2.66
CA GLU A 30 -0.16 3.80 -1.76
C GLU A 30 -0.39 5.31 -1.94
N VAL A 31 -0.48 5.79 -3.18
CA VAL A 31 -0.81 7.20 -3.47
C VAL A 31 -2.18 7.58 -2.93
N LEU A 32 -3.19 6.72 -3.14
CA LEU A 32 -4.54 6.95 -2.62
C LEU A 32 -4.53 7.07 -1.09
N LEU A 33 -3.89 6.13 -0.39
CA LEU A 33 -3.82 6.12 1.07
C LEU A 33 -3.00 7.31 1.62
N ARG A 34 -1.96 7.74 0.89
CA ARG A 34 -1.18 8.94 1.23
C ARG A 34 -2.02 10.20 1.08
N ARG A 35 -2.83 10.32 0.02
CA ARG A 35 -3.76 11.45 -0.17
C ARG A 35 -4.91 11.46 0.84
N GLN A 36 -5.31 10.30 1.35
CA GLN A 36 -6.25 10.19 2.46
C GLN A 36 -5.62 10.48 3.84
N GLY A 37 -4.30 10.71 3.91
CA GLY A 37 -3.58 10.98 5.16
C GLY A 37 -3.33 9.75 6.03
N LEU A 38 -3.57 8.54 5.51
CA LEU A 38 -3.34 7.28 6.21
C LEU A 38 -1.87 6.85 6.13
N VAL A 39 -1.28 6.94 4.93
CA VAL A 39 0.15 6.69 4.73
C VAL A 39 0.93 7.98 4.91
N THR A 40 1.92 7.97 5.79
CA THR A 40 2.83 9.09 6.06
C THR A 40 4.23 8.55 6.30
N ASP A 41 5.24 9.44 6.38
CA ASP A 41 6.62 9.01 6.64
C ASP A 41 6.79 8.34 8.02
N LYS A 42 5.88 8.62 8.96
CA LYS A 42 5.82 7.95 10.27
C LYS A 42 4.91 6.72 10.28
N MET A 43 4.08 6.54 9.26
CA MET A 43 3.09 5.46 9.12
C MET A 43 3.12 4.90 7.70
N PRO A 44 4.13 4.10 7.35
CA PRO A 44 4.24 3.53 6.01
C PRO A 44 3.20 2.43 5.77
N MET A 45 2.95 2.10 4.50
CA MET A 45 1.89 1.17 4.09
C MET A 45 2.03 -0.23 4.71
N HIS A 46 3.25 -0.76 4.82
CA HIS A 46 3.49 -2.07 5.44
C HIS A 46 3.07 -2.11 6.93
N VAL A 47 3.25 -1.02 7.68
CA VAL A 47 2.80 -0.92 9.08
C VAL A 47 1.27 -0.91 9.17
N LEU A 48 0.58 -0.25 8.23
CA LEU A 48 -0.90 -0.27 8.18
C LEU A 48 -1.42 -1.69 7.88
N ILE A 49 -0.77 -2.39 6.95
CA ILE A 49 -1.07 -3.79 6.63
C ILE A 49 -0.87 -4.68 7.86
N GLU A 50 0.25 -4.52 8.56
CA GLU A 50 0.56 -5.30 9.76
C GLU A 50 -0.46 -5.15 10.89
N ARG A 51 -1.00 -3.94 11.07
CA ARG A 51 -1.95 -3.61 12.14
C ARG A 51 -3.39 -4.00 11.83
N ASN A 52 -3.79 -3.95 10.56
CA ASN A 52 -5.21 -4.04 10.18
C ASN A 52 -5.58 -5.31 9.42
N LEU A 53 -4.61 -6.05 8.87
CA LEU A 53 -4.90 -7.27 8.09
C LEU A 53 -4.54 -8.56 8.85
N PRO A 54 -5.37 -9.62 8.75
CA PRO A 54 -5.04 -10.96 9.23
C PRO A 54 -3.73 -11.51 8.63
N LEU A 55 -3.12 -12.47 9.33
CA LEU A 55 -1.81 -13.04 8.95
C LEU A 55 -1.77 -13.61 7.53
N GLU A 56 -2.85 -14.23 7.07
CA GLU A 56 -2.96 -14.81 5.72
C GLU A 56 -2.76 -13.77 4.62
N TYR A 57 -3.37 -12.59 4.74
CA TYR A 57 -3.20 -11.50 3.78
C TYR A 57 -1.84 -10.82 3.91
N ARG A 58 -1.31 -10.69 5.13
CA ARG A 58 0.02 -10.10 5.36
C ARG A 58 1.13 -10.89 4.66
N LYS A 59 1.04 -12.23 4.66
CA LYS A 59 2.00 -13.09 3.95
C LYS A 59 2.02 -12.86 2.44
N LEU A 60 0.89 -12.47 1.84
CA LEU A 60 0.80 -12.18 0.41
C LEU A 60 1.39 -10.81 0.06
N LEU A 61 1.21 -9.82 0.93
CA LEU A 61 1.60 -8.43 0.68
C LEU A 61 3.00 -8.09 1.17
N ILE A 62 3.47 -8.76 2.22
CA ILE A 62 4.78 -8.57 2.85
C ILE A 62 5.43 -9.96 2.99
N PRO A 63 5.86 -10.59 1.88
CA PRO A 63 6.46 -11.92 1.92
C PRO A 63 7.84 -11.91 2.59
N ILE A 64 8.50 -10.74 2.63
CA ILE A 64 9.82 -10.52 3.21
C ILE A 64 9.76 -9.23 4.04
N ALA A 65 10.47 -9.20 5.17
CA ALA A 65 10.50 -8.03 6.02
C ALA A 65 11.14 -6.82 5.31
N GLU A 66 10.38 -5.75 5.13
CA GLU A 66 10.83 -4.49 4.53
C GLU A 66 11.53 -3.56 5.53
N SER A 67 11.53 -3.93 6.83
CA SER A 67 12.03 -3.11 7.94
C SER A 67 13.57 -3.05 8.01
N GLY A 68 14.23 -2.52 6.97
CA GLY A 68 15.62 -2.05 7.02
C GLY A 68 16.65 -3.01 7.65
N ASN A 69 16.40 -4.32 7.62
CA ASN A 69 17.14 -5.30 8.40
C ASN A 69 18.59 -5.37 7.90
N LYS A 70 19.53 -4.84 8.69
CA LYS A 70 20.95 -4.87 8.36
C LYS A 70 21.56 -6.17 8.87
N VAL A 71 21.75 -7.14 7.97
CA VAL A 71 22.47 -8.39 8.30
C VAL A 71 23.96 -8.08 8.37
N ILE A 72 24.55 -8.19 9.56
CA ILE A 72 25.99 -8.04 9.77
C ILE A 72 26.58 -9.45 9.95
N PRO A 73 27.41 -9.94 9.00
CA PRO A 73 28.05 -11.24 9.15
C PRO A 73 28.99 -11.21 10.36
N ARG A 74 28.88 -12.20 11.24
CA ARG A 74 29.92 -12.46 12.26
C ARG A 74 31.00 -13.32 11.61
N LYS A 75 32.26 -12.93 11.80
CA LYS A 75 33.44 -13.73 11.43
C LYS A 75 33.51 -15.01 12.26
#